data_AF-A0A1J5A3C6-F1
#
_entry.id   AF-A0A1J5A3C6-F1
#
_cell.length_a   1.000
_cell.length_b   1.000
_cell.length_c   1.000
_cell.angle_alpha   90.00
_cell.angle_beta   90.00
_cell.angle_gamma   90.00
#
_symmetry.space_group_name_H-M   'P 1'
#
loop_
_entity.id
_entity.type
_entity.pdbx_description
1 polymer ?
#
loop_
_entity_poly.entity_id
_entity_poly.type
_entity_poly.pdbx_seq_one_letter_code
_entity_poly.pdbx_strand_id
1 'polypeptide(L)'
;MPTVYEKWVQKGLKEGRQEGRQEGRQEGRQQGLLEGIELVLDIKFGMAGLSLLPELREIKDPGRLEAVKRVLKTARTPDEVRQVYQGASG
;
A
#
# COMPACT_ATOMS: atom_id res chain seq x y z
N MET A 1 3.73 16.15 42.36
CA MET A 1 2.67 15.70 41.44
C MET A 1 2.81 16.51 40.16
N PRO A 2 2.74 15.89 38.97
CA PRO A 2 2.80 16.64 37.72
C PRO A 2 1.58 17.57 37.58
N THR A 3 1.85 18.78 37.11
CA THR A 3 0.86 19.80 36.79
C THR A 3 -0.06 19.32 35.67
N VAL A 4 -1.21 19.99 35.55
CA VAL A 4 -2.14 19.76 34.43
C VAL A 4 -1.42 19.98 33.10
N TYR A 5 -0.59 21.02 32.99
CA TYR A 5 0.23 21.30 31.80
C TYR A 5 1.16 20.15 31.42
N GLU A 6 1.94 19.63 32.38
CA GLU A 6 2.84 18.49 32.13
C GLU A 6 2.08 17.25 31.68
N LYS A 7 0.89 16.99 32.25
CA LYS A 7 0.04 15.87 31.81
C LYS A 7 -0.45 16.04 30.37
N TRP A 8 -0.81 17.25 29.96
CA TRP A 8 -1.22 17.53 28.57
C TRP A 8 -0.08 17.33 27.58
N VAL A 9 1.11 17.86 27.88
CA VAL A 9 2.30 17.66 27.04
C VAL A 9 2.64 16.18 26.91
N GLN A 10 2.62 15.43 28.02
CA GLN A 10 2.87 13.99 28.01
C GLN A 10 1.82 13.22 27.20
N LYS A 11 0.55 13.61 27.27
CA LYS A 11 -0.52 13.00 26.48
C LYS A 11 -0.33 13.27 24.99
N GLY A 12 -0.09 14.53 24.60
CA GLY A 12 0.15 14.90 23.20
C GLY A 12 1.35 14.18 22.58
N LEU A 13 2.46 14.05 23.32
CA LEU A 13 3.62 13.29 22.85
C LEU A 13 3.31 11.80 22.66
N LYS A 14 2.51 11.20 23.55
CA LYS A 14 2.09 9.79 23.43
C LYS A 14 1.17 9.58 22.23
N GLU A 15 0.19 10.46 22.06
CA GLU A 15 -0.76 10.41 20.95
C GLU A 15 -0.04 10.61 19.61
N GLY A 16 0.79 11.65 19.46
CA GLY A 16 1.57 11.87 18.25
C GLY A 16 2.51 10.71 17.91
N ARG A 17 3.17 10.11 18.92
CA ARG A 17 3.99 8.90 18.70
C ARG A 17 3.16 7.68 18.31
N GLN A 18 1.91 7.59 18.75
CA GLN A 18 1.03 6.48 18.40
C GLN A 18 0.45 6.66 17.00
N GLU A 19 0.08 7.88 16.62
CA GLU A 19 -0.38 8.26 15.29
C GLU A 19 0.72 8.07 14.25
N GLY A 20 1.91 8.65 14.44
CA GLY A 20 3.02 8.47 13.50
C GLY A 20 3.47 7.01 13.34
N ARG A 21 3.34 6.18 14.38
CA ARG A 21 3.57 4.72 14.25
C ARG A 21 2.47 3.98 13.49
N GLN A 22 1.25 4.51 13.45
CA GLN A 22 0.17 3.94 12.66
C GLN A 22 0.31 4.34 11.19
N GLU A 23 0.56 5.62 10.92
CA GLU A 23 0.79 6.13 9.57
C GLU A 23 1.99 5.45 8.91
N GLY A 24 3.15 5.45 9.57
CA GLY A 24 4.35 4.81 9.00
C GLY A 24 4.19 3.30 8.76
N ARG A 25 3.34 2.60 9.54
CA ARG A 25 3.02 1.19 9.27
C ARG A 25 2.10 1.02 8.05
N GLN A 26 1.18 1.95 7.82
CA GLN A 26 0.31 1.92 6.65
C GLN A 26 1.09 2.24 5.38
N GLU A 27 1.89 3.31 5.39
CA GLU A 27 2.76 3.70 4.28
C GLU A 27 3.78 2.60 3.95
N GLY A 28 4.47 2.07 4.96
CA GLY A 28 5.44 0.98 4.76
C GLY A 28 4.79 -0.29 4.21
N ARG A 29 3.55 -0.60 4.59
CA ARG A 29 2.81 -1.73 4.02
C ARG A 29 2.46 -1.46 2.55
N GLN A 30 1.99 -0.26 2.21
CA GLN A 30 1.64 0.09 0.84
C GLN A 30 2.88 0.06 -0.07
N GLN A 31 3.99 0.64 0.39
CA GLN A 31 5.25 0.62 -0.35
C GLN A 31 5.76 -0.81 -0.55
N GLY A 32 5.79 -1.64 0.50
CA GLY A 32 6.23 -3.03 0.38
C GLY A 32 5.33 -3.87 -0.53
N LEU A 33 4.03 -3.58 -0.61
CA LEU A 33 3.13 -4.21 -1.57
C LEU A 33 3.46 -3.80 -3.00
N LEU A 34 3.69 -2.51 -3.25
CA LEU A 34 4.06 -2.01 -4.57
C LEU A 34 5.39 -2.60 -5.05
N GLU A 35 6.42 -2.61 -4.20
CA GLU A 35 7.73 -3.20 -4.52
C GLU A 35 7.62 -4.69 -4.85
N GLY A 36 6.82 -5.45 -4.08
CA GLY A 36 6.60 -6.86 -4.36
C GLY A 36 5.79 -7.11 -5.64
N ILE A 37 4.82 -6.25 -5.94
CA ILE A 37 4.04 -6.31 -7.18
C ILE A 37 4.94 -5.99 -8.38
N GLU A 38 5.75 -4.93 -8.30
CA GLU A 38 6.72 -4.52 -9.31
C GLU A 38 7.65 -5.65 -9.67
N LEU A 39 8.25 -6.30 -8.67
CA LEU A 39 9.15 -7.44 -8.88
C LEU A 39 8.45 -8.59 -9.63
N VAL A 40 7.24 -8.96 -9.24
CA VAL A 40 6.50 -10.07 -9.88
C VAL A 40 6.06 -9.72 -11.30
N LEU A 41 5.66 -8.47 -11.54
CA LEU A 41 5.31 -7.96 -12.87
C LEU A 41 6.50 -8.01 -13.82
N ASP A 42 7.67 -7.58 -13.35
CA ASP A 42 8.90 -7.65 -14.14
C ASP A 42 9.27 -9.10 -14.48
N ILE A 43 9.26 -9.98 -13.46
CA ILE A 43 9.58 -11.40 -13.65
C ILE A 43 8.63 -12.09 -14.64
N LYS A 44 7.32 -11.82 -14.56
CA LYS A 44 6.32 -12.55 -15.36
C LYS A 44 6.07 -11.94 -16.74
N PHE A 45 6.14 -10.62 -16.85
CA PHE A 45 5.66 -9.88 -18.02
C PHE A 45 6.65 -8.83 -18.52
N GLY A 46 7.77 -8.60 -17.83
CA GLY A 46 8.77 -7.59 -18.15
C GLY A 46 8.17 -6.20 -18.32
N MET A 47 8.62 -5.49 -19.35
CA MET A 47 8.16 -4.13 -19.70
C MET A 47 6.63 -4.00 -19.84
N ALA A 48 5.95 -5.04 -20.34
CA ALA A 48 4.51 -5.02 -20.49
C ALA A 48 3.80 -4.99 -19.12
N GLY A 49 4.32 -5.73 -18.13
CA GLY A 49 3.83 -5.67 -16.75
C GLY A 49 4.18 -4.36 -16.06
N LEU A 50 5.40 -3.88 -16.23
CA LEU A 50 5.88 -2.63 -15.62
C LEU A 50 5.10 -1.39 -16.08
N SER A 51 4.48 -1.44 -17.27
CA SER A 51 3.60 -0.38 -17.76
C SER A 51 2.39 -0.10 -16.84
N LEU A 52 2.03 -1.03 -15.95
CA LEU A 52 0.94 -0.88 -14.98
C LEU A 52 1.35 -0.13 -13.71
N LEU A 53 2.65 0.07 -13.46
CA LEU A 53 3.14 0.70 -12.22
C LEU A 53 2.62 2.12 -11.98
N PRO A 54 2.52 3.01 -12.99
CA PRO A 54 1.95 4.34 -12.78
C PRO A 54 0.53 4.26 -12.22
N GLU A 55 -0.31 3.38 -12.74
CA GLU A 55 -1.68 3.18 -12.26
C GLU A 55 -1.72 2.57 -10.85
N LEU A 56 -0.86 1.58 -10.58
CA LEU A 56 -0.80 0.92 -9.28
C LEU A 56 -0.34 1.86 -8.17
N ARG A 57 0.56 2.80 -8.46
CA ARG A 57 1.04 3.81 -7.51
C ARG A 57 -0.04 4.81 -7.09
N GLU A 58 -1.01 5.07 -7.96
CA GLU A 58 -2.16 5.93 -7.66
C GLU A 58 -3.20 5.26 -6.75
N ILE A 59 -3.12 3.93 -6.57
CA ILE A 59 -4.03 3.19 -5.70
C ILE A 59 -3.68 3.46 -4.23
N LYS A 60 -4.53 4.25 -3.58
CA LYS A 60 -4.43 4.54 -2.14
C LYS A 60 -4.98 3.44 -1.23
N ASP A 61 -5.83 2.56 -1.76
CA ASP A 61 -6.43 1.47 -0.99
C ASP A 61 -5.50 0.24 -0.94
N PRO A 62 -4.93 -0.10 0.23
CA PRO A 62 -4.08 -1.28 0.38
C PRO A 62 -4.81 -2.59 0.07
N GLY A 63 -6.14 -2.64 0.23
CA GLY A 63 -6.95 -3.82 -0.08
C GLY A 63 -6.94 -4.15 -1.57
N ARG A 64 -6.96 -3.13 -2.44
CA ARG A 64 -6.84 -3.31 -3.89
C ARG A 64 -5.45 -3.81 -4.28
N LEU A 65 -4.39 -3.26 -3.68
CA LEU A 65 -3.02 -3.76 -3.90
C LEU A 65 -2.85 -5.22 -3.45
N GLU A 66 -3.48 -5.60 -2.33
CA GLU A 66 -3.52 -7.01 -1.89
C GLU A 66 -4.26 -7.92 -2.89
N ALA A 67 -5.37 -7.47 -3.47
CA ALA A 67 -6.09 -8.22 -4.50
C ALA A 67 -5.22 -8.43 -5.75
N VAL A 68 -4.51 -7.38 -6.18
CA VAL A 68 -3.52 -7.46 -7.27
C VAL A 68 -2.44 -8.49 -6.97
N LYS A 69 -1.83 -8.43 -5.78
CA LYS A 69 -0.81 -9.41 -5.35
C LYS A 69 -1.32 -10.85 -5.41
N ARG A 70 -2.58 -11.10 -5.05
CA ARG A 70 -3.18 -12.45 -5.13
C ARG A 70 -3.33 -12.92 -6.57
N VAL A 71 -3.89 -12.08 -7.44
CA VAL A 71 -4.14 -12.44 -8.85
C VAL A 71 -2.84 -12.60 -9.63
N LEU A 72 -1.79 -11.84 -9.29
CA LEU A 72 -0.47 -11.97 -9.92
C LEU A 72 0.12 -13.37 -9.85
N LYS A 73 -0.25 -14.18 -8.85
CA LYS A 73 0.21 -15.57 -8.74
C LYS A 73 -0.25 -16.44 -9.92
N THR A 74 -1.45 -16.18 -10.44
CA THR A 74 -2.10 -17.01 -11.46
C THR A 74 -2.30 -16.32 -12.81
N ALA A 75 -2.26 -14.98 -12.82
CA ALA A 75 -2.48 -14.18 -14.03
C ALA A 75 -1.51 -14.58 -15.14
N ARG A 76 -2.01 -14.67 -16.37
CA ARG A 76 -1.23 -15.02 -17.56
C ARG A 76 -0.88 -13.79 -18.40
N THR A 77 -1.54 -12.68 -18.17
CA THR A 77 -1.34 -11.43 -18.90
C THR A 77 -1.37 -10.21 -17.96
N PRO A 78 -0.71 -9.10 -18.31
CA PRO A 78 -0.86 -7.83 -17.60
C PRO A 78 -2.31 -7.33 -17.55
N ASP A 79 -3.09 -7.54 -18.61
CA ASP A 79 -4.50 -7.09 -18.67
C ASP A 79 -5.39 -7.78 -17.63
N GLU A 80 -5.18 -9.08 -17.37
CA GLU A 80 -5.86 -9.80 -16.28
C GLU A 80 -5.59 -9.15 -14.91
N VAL A 81 -4.38 -8.62 -14.71
CA VAL A 81 -4.01 -7.90 -13.48
C VAL A 81 -4.70 -6.55 -13.44
N ARG A 82 -4.74 -5.83 -14.57
CA ARG A 82 -5.38 -4.52 -14.69
C ARG A 82 -6.86 -4.54 -14.34
N GLN A 83 -7.57 -5.57 -14.80
CA GLN A 83 -9.01 -5.72 -14.52
C GLN A 83 -9.34 -5.78 -13.03
N VAL A 84 -8.45 -6.32 -12.19
CA VAL A 84 -8.68 -6.48 -10.74
C VAL A 84 -8.80 -5.13 -10.05
N TYR A 85 -7.89 -4.21 -10.37
CA TYR A 85 -7.89 -2.90 -9.73
C TYR A 85 -8.69 -1.86 -10.49
N GLN A 86 -9.04 -2.05 -11.77
CA GLN A 86 -9.95 -1.15 -12.47
C GLN A 86 -11.43 -1.51 -12.24
N GLY A 87 -11.75 -2.80 -12.11
CA GLY A 87 -13.12 -3.33 -11.99
C GLY A 87 -13.82 -3.14 -10.63
N ALA A 88 -13.13 -2.65 -9.59
CA ALA A 88 -13.73 -2.34 -8.29
C ALA A 88 -14.35 -0.93 -8.21
N SER A 89 -14.83 -0.41 -9.34
CA SER A 89 -15.65 0.80 -9.44
C SER A 89 -17.08 0.38 -9.77
N GLY A 90 -17.78 -0.17 -8.78
CA GLY A 90 -19.17 -0.61 -8.85
C GLY A 90 -19.74 -0.70 -7.44
#